data_AF-A0A923R3L6-F1
#
_entry.id   AF-A0A923R3L6-F1
#
_cell.length_a   1.000
_cell.length_b   1.000
_cell.length_c   1.000
_cell.angle_alpha   90.00
_cell.angle_beta   90.00
_cell.angle_gamma   90.00
#
_symmetry.space_group_name_H-M   'P 1'
#
loop_
_entity.id
_entity.type
_entity.pdbx_description
1 polymer ?
#
loop_
_entity_poly.entity_id
_entity_poly.type
_entity_poly.pdbx_seq_one_letter_code
_entity_poly.pdbx_strand_id
1 'polypeptide(L)'
;MNYKLQLALVLAIGILCSCKKDKSEPGPEPQLMADTSARFHLNIIGKPDEKKNDDYNGSRLFVLRNGLTKIWLKEGPFALSSEKLSDTTATLYLPTPDQNKDGKLDYTLYARPLATPGGSAKLIVCATDTATGLEVCSKTLYAVRNTGKPESINISDSLYYINADLNKDSISEIYPLFHPRLKNYIIKYDNNGLKLLQLSFYPKK
;
A
#
# COMPACT_ATOMS: atom_id res chain seq x y z
N MET A 1 -39.17 24.92 68.91
CA MET A 1 -38.12 23.93 69.22
C MET A 1 -37.61 23.40 67.89
N ASN A 2 -36.54 23.98 67.33
CA ASN A 2 -35.12 23.61 67.50
C ASN A 2 -34.89 22.13 67.13
N TYR A 3 -34.10 21.78 66.12
CA TYR A 3 -32.67 22.09 66.01
C TYR A 3 -32.07 21.94 64.59
N LYS A 4 -31.08 22.82 64.31
CA LYS A 4 -29.77 22.64 63.62
C LYS A 4 -29.77 21.96 62.24
N LEU A 5 -29.52 22.67 61.14
CA LEU A 5 -28.22 23.23 60.72
C LEU A 5 -27.08 22.19 60.73
N GLN A 6 -26.85 21.56 59.58
CA GLN A 6 -25.54 21.04 59.22
C GLN A 6 -25.10 21.58 57.86
N LEU A 7 -24.04 22.37 57.96
CA LEU A 7 -23.22 22.96 56.93
C LEU A 7 -22.30 21.85 56.40
N ALA A 8 -22.39 21.51 55.10
CA ALA A 8 -21.42 20.64 54.44
C ALA A 8 -20.74 21.45 53.32
N LEU A 9 -19.61 22.03 53.68
CA LEU A 9 -18.65 22.63 52.75
C LEU A 9 -17.93 21.49 52.02
N VAL A 10 -18.30 21.20 50.78
CA VAL A 10 -17.53 20.31 49.91
C VAL A 10 -16.71 21.17 48.95
N LEU A 11 -15.42 21.23 49.23
CA LEU A 11 -14.40 21.85 48.40
C LEU A 11 -14.14 20.94 47.18
N ALA A 12 -14.74 21.25 46.03
CA ALA A 12 -14.40 20.56 44.78
C ALA A 12 -13.15 21.21 44.18
N ILE A 13 -12.00 20.56 44.41
CA ILE A 13 -10.71 20.88 43.81
C ILE A 13 -10.82 20.69 42.30
N GLY A 14 -10.60 21.77 41.56
CA GLY A 14 -10.53 21.76 40.11
C GLY A 14 -9.33 20.94 39.61
N ILE A 15 -9.62 19.86 38.89
CA ILE A 15 -8.65 19.22 38.01
C ILE A 15 -9.00 19.67 36.59
N LEU A 16 -8.29 20.69 36.11
CA LEU A 16 -8.20 20.99 34.68
C LEU A 16 -7.47 19.83 34.02
N CYS A 17 -8.23 18.84 33.56
CA CYS A 17 -7.70 17.86 32.62
C CYS A 17 -7.46 18.59 31.29
N SER A 18 -6.21 19.02 31.05
CA SER A 18 -5.76 19.43 29.72
C SER A 18 -5.73 18.20 28.82
N CYS A 19 -6.90 17.84 28.26
CA CYS A 19 -6.95 16.99 27.08
C CYS A 19 -6.34 17.79 25.93
N LYS A 20 -5.03 17.59 25.68
CA LYS A 20 -4.47 17.89 24.37
C LYS A 20 -5.27 17.06 23.36
N LYS A 21 -6.16 17.73 22.62
CA LYS A 21 -6.75 17.18 21.41
C LYS A 21 -5.60 17.02 20.43
N ASP A 22 -5.01 15.82 20.36
CA ASP A 22 -4.29 15.43 19.16
C ASP A 22 -5.30 15.43 18.03
N LYS A 23 -5.24 16.49 17.22
CA LYS A 23 -5.92 16.53 15.94
C LYS A 23 -5.17 15.60 15.00
N SER A 24 -5.38 14.29 15.14
CA SER A 24 -5.22 13.40 13.99
C SER A 24 -6.39 13.72 13.06
N GLU A 25 -6.18 14.63 12.12
CA GLU A 25 -7.11 14.77 11.00
C GLU A 25 -7.22 13.39 10.34
N PRO A 26 -8.45 12.87 10.13
CA PRO A 26 -8.64 11.71 9.28
C PRO A 26 -7.94 12.01 7.95
N GLY A 27 -6.99 11.15 7.57
CA GLY A 27 -6.36 11.25 6.25
C GLY A 27 -7.44 11.30 5.16
N PRO A 28 -7.16 11.93 4.02
CA PRO A 28 -8.16 12.07 2.96
C PRO A 28 -8.76 10.70 2.65
N GLU A 29 -10.09 10.65 2.76
CA GLU A 29 -10.91 9.50 2.39
C GLU A 29 -10.48 9.01 1.00
N PRO A 30 -10.29 7.69 0.79
CA PRO A 30 -9.95 7.16 -0.52
C PRO A 30 -10.95 7.69 -1.54
N GLN A 31 -10.50 8.51 -2.48
CA GLN A 31 -11.37 9.05 -3.50
C GLN A 31 -11.88 7.88 -4.36
N LEU A 32 -13.10 7.43 -4.08
CA LEU A 32 -13.82 6.42 -4.84
C LEU A 32 -14.08 6.97 -6.24
N MET A 33 -13.20 6.67 -7.19
CA MET A 33 -13.46 6.93 -8.60
C MET A 33 -14.13 5.69 -9.19
N ALA A 34 -15.46 5.75 -9.25
CA ALA A 34 -16.36 4.68 -9.68
C ALA A 34 -16.38 4.43 -11.21
N ASP A 35 -15.31 4.80 -11.93
CA ASP A 35 -15.21 4.58 -13.36
C ASP A 35 -14.04 3.65 -13.69
N THR A 36 -14.35 2.36 -13.78
CA THR A 36 -13.44 1.32 -14.23
C THR A 36 -13.04 1.48 -15.71
N SER A 37 -13.44 2.53 -16.43
CA SER A 37 -12.91 2.83 -17.78
C SER A 37 -11.71 3.79 -17.76
N ALA A 38 -11.44 4.46 -16.64
CA ALA A 38 -10.35 5.40 -16.52
C ALA A 38 -9.01 4.67 -16.32
N ARG A 39 -8.04 4.95 -17.22
CA ARG A 39 -6.66 4.47 -17.06
C ARG A 39 -6.05 5.10 -15.81
N PHE A 40 -5.72 4.27 -14.83
CA PHE A 40 -5.01 4.74 -13.64
C PHE A 40 -3.50 4.63 -13.87
N HIS A 41 -2.78 5.69 -13.54
CA HIS A 41 -1.32 5.68 -13.50
C HIS A 41 -0.85 5.98 -12.09
N LEU A 42 0.13 5.23 -11.60
CA LEU A 42 0.84 5.51 -10.37
C LEU A 42 2.31 5.73 -10.70
N ASN A 43 2.85 6.86 -10.28
CA ASN A 43 4.26 7.19 -10.42
C ASN A 43 4.96 6.98 -9.07
N ILE A 44 5.80 5.96 -8.99
CA ILE A 44 6.68 5.70 -7.85
C ILE A 44 8.00 6.43 -8.10
N ILE A 45 8.32 7.44 -7.30
CA ILE A 45 9.42 8.37 -7.53
C ILE A 45 10.47 8.23 -6.44
N GLY A 46 11.70 7.87 -6.82
CA GLY A 46 12.83 7.77 -5.90
C GLY A 46 13.42 9.13 -5.55
N LYS A 47 13.37 9.53 -4.27
CA LYS A 47 14.01 10.76 -3.75
C LYS A 47 15.34 10.43 -3.04
N PRO A 48 16.41 11.25 -3.20
CA PRO A 48 17.65 11.09 -2.42
C PRO A 48 17.37 11.21 -0.91
N ASP A 49 18.08 10.44 -0.06
CA ASP A 49 17.78 10.24 1.38
C ASP A 49 18.09 11.50 2.23
N GLU A 50 17.43 11.87 3.34
CA GLU A 50 16.96 11.10 4.52
C GLU A 50 15.49 11.31 4.92
N LYS A 51 14.70 12.11 4.20
CA LYS A 51 13.30 12.33 4.56
C LYS A 51 12.43 11.35 3.81
N LYS A 52 11.77 10.41 4.52
CA LYS A 52 10.51 9.82 4.07
C LYS A 52 9.61 11.02 3.73
N ASN A 53 9.54 11.37 2.46
CA ASN A 53 8.67 12.46 2.05
C ASN A 53 7.31 11.82 1.93
N ASP A 54 6.49 12.08 2.94
CA ASP A 54 5.11 11.67 3.05
C ASP A 54 4.20 12.40 2.04
N ASP A 55 4.79 12.91 0.97
CA ASP A 55 4.14 13.75 -0.03
C ASP A 55 3.46 12.87 -1.06
N TYR A 56 2.29 12.34 -0.77
CA TYR A 56 1.43 11.79 -1.81
C TYR A 56 0.70 12.97 -2.49
N ASN A 57 0.59 12.92 -3.82
CA ASN A 57 -0.28 13.85 -4.57
C ASN A 57 -0.95 13.07 -5.70
N GLY A 58 -2.18 12.63 -5.43
CA GLY A 58 -2.98 11.79 -6.34
C GLY A 58 -2.19 10.55 -6.76
N SER A 59 -1.77 10.53 -8.03
CA SER A 59 -1.05 9.44 -8.71
C SER A 59 0.46 9.37 -8.44
N ARG A 60 0.97 9.94 -7.34
CA ARG A 60 2.43 10.00 -7.06
C ARG A 60 2.75 9.47 -5.67
N LEU A 61 3.70 8.54 -5.61
CA LEU A 61 4.22 7.96 -4.38
C LEU A 61 5.74 8.18 -4.33
N PHE A 62 6.25 8.83 -3.29
CA PHE A 62 7.68 8.96 -3.10
C PHE A 62 8.23 7.81 -2.24
N VAL A 63 9.40 7.32 -2.65
CA VAL A 63 10.12 6.21 -2.00
C VAL A 63 11.59 6.57 -1.88
N LEU A 64 12.33 5.82 -1.07
CA LEU A 64 13.79 5.96 -1.01
C LEU A 64 14.38 5.72 -2.41
N ARG A 65 15.36 6.53 -2.80
CA ARG A 65 16.09 6.31 -4.06
C ARG A 65 17.02 5.12 -3.96
N ASN A 66 17.52 4.83 -2.76
CA ASN A 66 18.36 3.68 -2.48
C ASN A 66 17.84 2.98 -1.21
N GLY A 67 17.50 1.71 -1.34
CA GLY A 67 17.03 0.87 -0.24
C GLY A 67 15.53 0.57 -0.28
N LEU A 68 15.08 -0.10 0.78
CA LEU A 68 13.77 -0.70 0.86
C LEU A 68 12.71 0.28 1.36
N THR A 69 11.63 0.41 0.60
CA THR A 69 10.39 1.06 1.03
C THR A 69 9.25 0.04 1.08
N LYS A 70 8.49 0.03 2.18
CA LYS A 70 7.29 -0.80 2.33
C LYS A 70 6.05 0.03 2.05
N ILE A 71 5.17 -0.48 1.20
CA ILE A 71 3.90 0.16 0.81
C ILE A 71 2.78 -0.82 1.17
N TRP A 72 1.76 -0.39 1.92
CA TRP A 72 0.62 -1.25 2.18
C TRP A 72 -0.21 -1.45 0.92
N LEU A 73 -0.85 -2.60 0.87
CA LEU A 73 -1.77 -2.96 -0.18
C LEU A 73 -3.09 -3.41 0.46
N LYS A 74 -4.20 -2.79 0.05
CA LYS A 74 -5.54 -3.12 0.52
C LYS A 74 -6.48 -3.31 -0.66
N GLU A 75 -7.49 -4.14 -0.46
CA GLU A 75 -8.57 -4.28 -1.44
C GLU A 75 -9.42 -3.00 -1.44
N GLY A 76 -9.78 -2.52 -2.63
CA GLY A 76 -10.65 -1.37 -2.81
C GLY A 76 -10.55 -0.77 -4.21
N PRO A 77 -11.30 0.30 -4.52
CA PRO A 77 -11.11 1.04 -5.76
C PRO A 77 -9.67 1.56 -5.89
N PHE A 78 -9.18 1.76 -7.11
CA PHE A 78 -7.85 2.33 -7.32
C PHE A 78 -7.69 3.68 -6.60
N ALA A 79 -6.90 3.68 -5.53
CA ALA A 79 -6.64 4.87 -4.75
C ALA A 79 -5.28 4.78 -4.06
N LEU A 80 -4.69 5.93 -3.75
CA LEU A 80 -3.52 6.04 -2.90
C LEU A 80 -3.93 6.87 -1.68
N SER A 81 -3.78 6.29 -0.48
CA SER A 81 -4.03 6.99 0.78
C SER A 81 -2.75 7.12 1.60
N SER A 82 -2.73 8.17 2.40
CA SER A 82 -1.69 8.47 3.37
C SER A 82 -1.87 7.78 4.70
N GLU A 83 -2.82 6.86 4.81
CA GLU A 83 -2.91 5.95 5.95
C GLU A 83 -1.58 5.20 6.09
N LYS A 84 -0.69 5.74 6.94
CA LYS A 84 0.52 5.07 7.35
C LYS A 84 0.16 4.11 8.48
N LEU A 85 0.57 2.86 8.37
CA LEU A 85 0.81 2.05 9.57
C LEU A 85 2.33 2.03 9.80
N SER A 86 2.74 2.38 11.02
CA SER A 86 4.10 2.47 11.58
C SER A 86 5.29 2.45 10.60
N ASP A 87 5.53 1.32 9.92
CA ASP A 87 6.74 1.07 9.12
C ASP A 87 6.60 1.37 7.62
N THR A 88 5.46 1.87 7.18
CA THR A 88 5.12 2.06 5.75
C THR A 88 4.98 3.51 5.36
N THR A 89 5.05 3.78 4.05
CA THR A 89 4.98 5.14 3.50
C THR A 89 3.59 5.54 3.01
N ALA A 90 2.78 4.58 2.54
CA ALA A 90 1.43 4.83 2.05
C ALA A 90 0.64 3.51 1.97
N THR A 91 -0.68 3.62 1.76
CA THR A 91 -1.56 2.51 1.41
C THR A 91 -2.04 2.67 -0.03
N LEU A 92 -1.73 1.67 -0.87
CA LEU A 92 -2.27 1.52 -2.21
C LEU A 92 -3.52 0.64 -2.13
N TYR A 93 -4.63 1.13 -2.67
CA TYR A 93 -5.85 0.36 -2.85
C TYR A 93 -5.91 -0.16 -4.29
N LEU A 94 -6.11 -1.46 -4.43
CA LEU A 94 -6.32 -2.12 -5.73
C LEU A 94 -7.62 -2.94 -5.67
N PRO A 95 -8.38 -3.00 -6.76
CA PRO A 95 -9.49 -3.92 -6.84
C PRO A 95 -8.95 -5.35 -6.91
N THR A 96 -9.78 -6.32 -6.53
CA THR A 96 -9.43 -7.72 -6.74
C THR A 96 -9.19 -7.99 -8.23
N PRO A 97 -8.07 -8.62 -8.63
CA PRO A 97 -7.72 -8.80 -10.05
C PRO A 97 -8.73 -9.59 -10.89
N ASP A 98 -9.49 -10.46 -10.24
CA ASP A 98 -10.56 -11.29 -10.82
C ASP A 98 -11.77 -11.23 -9.86
N GLN A 99 -12.55 -10.16 -9.99
CA GLN A 99 -13.64 -9.84 -9.08
C GLN A 99 -14.81 -10.83 -9.21
N ASN A 100 -15.05 -11.35 -10.41
CA ASN A 100 -16.13 -12.30 -10.68
C ASN A 100 -15.72 -13.77 -10.51
N LYS A 101 -14.42 -14.04 -10.26
CA LYS A 101 -13.83 -15.37 -10.06
C LYS A 101 -14.01 -16.28 -11.27
N ASP A 102 -14.00 -15.72 -12.47
CA ASP A 102 -14.14 -16.48 -13.72
C ASP A 102 -12.79 -16.93 -14.32
N GLY A 103 -11.68 -16.63 -13.62
CA GLY A 103 -10.31 -16.92 -14.04
C GLY A 103 -9.74 -15.89 -15.02
N LYS A 104 -10.44 -14.79 -15.30
CA LYS A 104 -9.97 -13.71 -16.17
C LYS A 104 -9.66 -12.47 -15.34
N LEU A 105 -8.54 -11.86 -15.68
CA LEU A 105 -8.14 -10.60 -15.06
C LEU A 105 -9.02 -9.45 -15.57
N ASP A 106 -9.64 -8.71 -14.66
CA ASP A 106 -10.45 -7.51 -14.92
C ASP A 106 -9.60 -6.33 -15.39
N TYR A 107 -8.29 -6.34 -15.10
CA TYR A 107 -7.37 -5.30 -15.56
C TYR A 107 -5.95 -5.86 -15.78
N THR A 108 -5.23 -5.24 -16.72
CA THR A 108 -3.83 -5.54 -17.03
C THR A 108 -2.94 -4.48 -16.43
N LEU A 109 -1.86 -4.89 -15.77
CA LEU A 109 -0.90 -3.98 -15.17
C LEU A 109 0.40 -3.95 -15.97
N TYR A 110 0.86 -2.74 -16.28
CA TYR A 110 2.15 -2.52 -16.89
C TYR A 110 3.06 -1.68 -16.01
N ALA A 111 4.35 -2.01 -16.01
CA ALA A 111 5.40 -1.23 -15.38
C ALA A 111 6.32 -0.63 -16.44
N ARG A 112 6.66 0.65 -16.27
CA ARG A 112 7.57 1.36 -17.16
C ARG A 112 8.62 2.12 -16.34
N PRO A 113 9.88 1.67 -16.31
CA PRO A 113 10.96 2.43 -15.69
C PRO A 113 11.28 3.64 -16.58
N LEU A 114 11.13 4.85 -16.05
CA LEU A 114 11.27 6.13 -16.77
C LEU A 114 12.48 6.93 -16.25
N ALA A 115 12.64 8.16 -16.76
CA ALA A 115 13.71 9.10 -16.45
C ALA A 115 15.11 8.64 -16.93
N THR A 116 16.17 9.08 -16.23
CA THR A 116 17.57 8.82 -16.60
C THR A 116 17.91 7.34 -16.46
N PRO A 117 18.59 6.74 -17.46
CA PRO A 117 19.16 5.40 -17.38
C PRO A 117 20.11 5.15 -16.19
N GLY A 118 20.26 3.87 -15.84
CA GLY A 118 21.23 3.39 -14.84
C GLY A 118 20.64 3.03 -13.48
N GLY A 119 19.33 3.19 -13.28
CA GLY A 119 18.64 2.78 -12.05
C GLY A 119 17.84 1.49 -12.22
N SER A 120 17.62 0.78 -11.11
CA SER A 120 16.74 -0.38 -11.06
C SER A 120 15.91 -0.42 -9.78
N ALA A 121 14.81 -1.16 -9.81
CA ALA A 121 14.02 -1.45 -8.62
C ALA A 121 13.53 -2.90 -8.66
N LYS A 122 13.43 -3.51 -7.49
CA LYS A 122 12.79 -4.81 -7.30
C LYS A 122 11.46 -4.60 -6.57
N LEU A 123 10.43 -5.26 -7.06
CA LEU A 123 9.09 -5.23 -6.47
C LEU A 123 8.69 -6.66 -6.13
N ILE A 124 8.25 -6.85 -4.89
CA ILE A 124 7.73 -8.13 -4.41
C ILE A 124 6.48 -7.83 -3.59
N VAL A 125 5.36 -8.49 -3.92
CA VAL A 125 4.16 -8.44 -3.08
C VAL A 125 4.27 -9.53 -2.04
N CYS A 126 4.09 -9.20 -0.77
CA CYS A 126 4.07 -10.18 0.31
C CYS A 126 2.81 -10.03 1.13
N ALA A 127 2.39 -11.11 1.78
CA ALA A 127 1.28 -11.15 2.72
C ALA A 127 1.63 -12.10 3.87
N THR A 128 0.85 -12.03 4.94
CA THR A 128 0.94 -12.93 6.08
C THR A 128 -0.12 -14.02 5.97
N ASP A 129 0.27 -15.30 6.00
CA ASP A 129 -0.67 -16.40 6.17
C ASP A 129 -1.30 -16.33 7.56
N THR A 130 -2.62 -16.30 7.59
CA THR A 130 -3.42 -16.21 8.82
C THR A 130 -3.30 -17.43 9.72
N ALA A 131 -3.01 -18.61 9.16
CA ALA A 131 -2.93 -19.86 9.93
C ALA A 131 -1.57 -20.04 10.61
N THR A 132 -0.48 -19.64 9.97
CA THR A 132 0.89 -19.83 10.47
C THR A 132 1.55 -18.55 10.99
N GLY A 133 1.06 -17.38 10.57
CA GLY A 133 1.70 -16.09 10.83
C GLY A 133 2.95 -15.83 9.99
N LEU A 134 3.27 -16.72 9.04
CA LEU A 134 4.44 -16.60 8.18
C LEU A 134 4.19 -15.66 7.01
N GLU A 135 5.24 -14.98 6.57
CA GLU A 135 5.20 -14.15 5.36
C GLU A 135 5.40 -15.02 4.12
N VAL A 136 4.53 -14.82 3.13
CA VAL A 136 4.56 -15.46 1.82
C VAL A 136 4.58 -14.38 0.74
N CYS A 137 5.27 -14.61 -0.37
CA CYS A 137 5.54 -13.57 -1.35
C CYS A 137 5.29 -14.02 -2.80
N SER A 138 5.03 -13.05 -3.67
CA SER A 138 4.90 -13.22 -5.11
C SER A 138 6.26 -13.40 -5.78
N LYS A 139 6.23 -13.66 -7.09
CA LYS A 139 7.43 -13.61 -7.93
C LYS A 139 8.02 -12.21 -7.95
N THR A 140 9.33 -12.11 -7.82
CA THR A 140 10.05 -10.84 -7.93
C THR A 140 9.93 -10.24 -9.33
N LEU A 141 9.49 -8.99 -9.38
CA LEU A 141 9.55 -8.15 -10.56
C LEU A 141 10.81 -7.28 -10.53
N TYR A 142 11.52 -7.26 -11.65
CA TYR A 142 12.66 -6.38 -11.87
C TYR A 142 12.29 -5.27 -12.85
N ALA A 143 12.36 -4.02 -12.40
CA ALA A 143 12.21 -2.85 -13.25
C ALA A 143 13.58 -2.20 -13.46
N VAL A 144 14.14 -2.33 -14.66
CA VAL A 144 15.48 -1.82 -14.99
C VAL A 144 15.37 -0.71 -16.02
N ARG A 145 15.95 0.46 -15.73
CA ARG A 145 16.06 1.54 -16.71
C ARG A 145 17.33 1.40 -17.54
N ASN A 146 17.21 0.73 -18.67
CA ASN A 146 18.24 0.64 -19.71
C ASN A 146 18.44 1.97 -20.45
N THR A 147 19.42 2.06 -21.33
CA THR A 147 19.59 3.21 -22.25
C THR A 147 18.47 3.22 -23.32
N GLY A 148 18.29 4.35 -24.00
CA GLY A 148 17.29 4.48 -25.07
C GLY A 148 15.85 4.68 -24.57
N LYS A 149 14.87 4.33 -25.42
CA LYS A 149 13.44 4.52 -25.17
C LYS A 149 12.98 3.55 -24.07
N PRO A 150 12.35 4.04 -22.98
CA PRO A 150 11.85 3.14 -21.94
C PRO A 150 10.67 2.31 -22.44
N GLU A 151 10.70 1.01 -22.14
CA GLU A 151 9.69 0.03 -22.55
C GLU A 151 8.70 -0.26 -21.42
N SER A 152 7.48 -0.63 -21.83
CA SER A 152 6.41 -1.01 -20.92
C SER A 152 6.37 -2.53 -20.81
N ILE A 153 6.47 -3.05 -19.59
CA ILE A 153 6.51 -4.49 -19.28
C ILE A 153 5.14 -4.88 -18.71
N ASN A 154 4.51 -5.94 -19.20
CA ASN A 154 3.32 -6.49 -18.55
C ASN A 154 3.74 -7.23 -17.27
N ILE A 155 3.19 -6.83 -16.14
CA ILE A 155 3.59 -7.33 -14.81
C ILE A 155 2.43 -7.97 -14.04
N SER A 156 1.31 -8.24 -14.72
CA SER A 156 0.09 -8.77 -14.12
C SER A 156 0.38 -10.02 -13.28
N ASP A 157 1.10 -10.99 -13.85
CA ASP A 157 1.42 -12.26 -13.17
C ASP A 157 2.31 -12.11 -11.93
N SER A 158 3.14 -11.06 -11.89
CA SER A 158 4.09 -10.85 -10.77
C SER A 158 3.45 -10.13 -9.58
N LEU A 159 2.33 -9.43 -9.80
CA LEU A 159 1.67 -8.61 -8.78
C LEU A 159 0.35 -9.21 -8.31
N TYR A 160 -0.37 -9.93 -9.17
CA TYR A 160 -1.71 -10.44 -8.85
C TYR A 160 -1.74 -11.77 -8.11
N TYR A 161 -0.61 -12.47 -8.05
CA TYR A 161 -0.55 -13.80 -7.47
C TYR A 161 0.56 -13.92 -6.44
N ILE A 162 0.25 -14.59 -5.33
CA ILE A 162 1.21 -15.01 -4.32
C ILE A 162 1.42 -16.50 -4.44
N ASN A 163 2.69 -16.93 -4.42
CA ASN A 163 3.03 -18.34 -4.34
C ASN A 163 3.17 -18.69 -2.85
N ALA A 164 2.32 -19.57 -2.35
CA ALA A 164 2.30 -19.97 -0.95
C ALA A 164 1.93 -21.44 -0.82
N ASP A 165 2.45 -22.13 0.19
CA ASP A 165 1.90 -23.40 0.65
C ASP A 165 0.95 -23.07 1.81
N LEU A 166 -0.36 -23.09 1.55
CA LEU A 166 -1.37 -22.80 2.58
C LEU A 166 -1.97 -24.07 3.19
N ASN A 167 -1.80 -25.23 2.56
CA ASN A 167 -2.38 -26.50 2.98
C ASN A 167 -1.39 -27.39 3.77
N LYS A 168 -0.11 -26.99 3.82
CA LYS A 168 1.03 -27.65 4.48
C LYS A 168 1.45 -28.97 3.86
N ASP A 169 1.24 -29.15 2.56
CA ASP A 169 1.69 -30.33 1.83
C ASP A 169 3.12 -30.19 1.26
N SER A 170 3.81 -29.09 1.57
CA SER A 170 5.14 -28.72 1.07
C SER A 170 5.17 -28.37 -0.43
N ILE A 171 4.02 -28.11 -1.04
CA ILE A 171 3.87 -27.66 -2.42
C ILE A 171 3.31 -26.25 -2.41
N SER A 172 4.01 -25.31 -3.06
CA SER A 172 3.49 -23.94 -3.20
C SER A 172 2.48 -23.86 -4.33
N GLU A 173 1.30 -23.31 -4.04
CA GLU A 173 0.28 -23.01 -5.03
C GLU A 173 0.15 -21.50 -5.26
N ILE A 174 -0.55 -21.16 -6.35
CA ILE A 174 -0.78 -19.79 -6.79
C ILE A 174 -2.12 -19.33 -6.23
N TYR A 175 -2.08 -18.31 -5.36
CA TYR A 175 -3.28 -17.70 -4.80
C TYR A 175 -3.44 -16.28 -5.33
N PRO A 176 -4.68 -15.86 -5.65
CA PRO A 176 -4.94 -14.49 -6.07
C PRO A 176 -4.66 -13.49 -4.94
N LEU A 177 -4.41 -12.25 -5.33
CA LEU A 177 -4.34 -11.13 -4.41
C LEU A 177 -5.66 -11.02 -3.61
N PHE A 178 -5.55 -10.66 -2.34
CA PHE A 178 -6.67 -10.57 -1.38
C PHE A 178 -7.39 -11.89 -1.08
N HIS A 179 -6.70 -13.03 -1.23
CA HIS A 179 -7.19 -14.32 -0.78
C HIS A 179 -7.51 -14.32 0.75
N PRO A 180 -8.65 -14.87 1.21
CA PRO A 180 -9.09 -14.76 2.61
C PRO A 180 -8.13 -15.32 3.66
N ARG A 181 -7.26 -16.26 3.29
CA ARG A 181 -6.24 -16.83 4.19
C ARG A 181 -4.99 -15.97 4.32
N LEU A 182 -4.88 -14.91 3.54
CA LEU A 182 -3.74 -14.00 3.53
C LEU A 182 -4.20 -12.63 4.01
N LYS A 183 -3.38 -11.96 4.83
CA LYS A 183 -3.63 -10.61 5.34
C LYS A 183 -2.37 -9.78 5.29
N ASN A 184 -2.47 -8.50 5.67
CA ASN A 184 -1.32 -7.62 5.80
C ASN A 184 -0.48 -7.53 4.51
N TYR A 185 -1.13 -7.33 3.38
CA TYR A 185 -0.43 -7.25 2.10
C TYR A 185 0.47 -6.02 2.04
N ILE A 186 1.72 -6.23 1.63
CA ILE A 186 2.71 -5.17 1.43
C ILE A 186 3.41 -5.35 0.08
N ILE A 187 3.74 -4.23 -0.55
CA ILE A 187 4.70 -4.18 -1.65
C ILE A 187 6.04 -3.78 -1.06
N LYS A 188 7.01 -4.67 -1.15
CA LYS A 188 8.42 -4.40 -0.87
C LYS A 188 9.05 -3.82 -2.13
N TYR A 189 9.33 -2.52 -2.09
CA TYR A 189 9.98 -1.78 -3.17
C TYR A 189 11.43 -1.52 -2.79
N ASP A 190 12.34 -2.36 -3.27
CA ASP A 190 13.78 -2.21 -3.08
C ASP A 190 14.36 -1.42 -4.25
N ASN A 191 14.70 -0.15 -3.99
CA ASN A 191 15.18 0.77 -5.02
C ASN A 191 16.70 0.80 -5.06
N ASN A 192 17.26 0.77 -6.26
CA ASN A 192 18.69 0.92 -6.52
C ASN A 192 18.88 2.00 -7.59
N GLY A 193 18.65 3.25 -7.20
CA GLY A 193 18.87 4.42 -8.04
C GLY A 193 17.77 4.70 -9.08
N LEU A 194 16.68 3.92 -9.14
CA LEU A 194 15.59 4.19 -10.08
C LEU A 194 14.84 5.47 -9.66
N LYS A 195 14.81 6.45 -10.57
CA LYS A 195 14.23 7.76 -10.31
C LYS A 195 12.71 7.77 -10.44
N LEU A 196 12.16 7.01 -11.39
CA LEU A 196 10.73 6.95 -11.64
C LEU A 196 10.35 5.56 -12.20
N LEU A 197 9.42 4.90 -11.54
CA LEU A 197 8.67 3.77 -12.07
C LEU A 197 7.22 4.19 -12.25
N GLN A 198 6.69 4.08 -13.46
CA GLN A 198 5.27 4.29 -13.72
C GLN A 198 4.56 2.94 -13.80
N LEU A 199 3.58 2.72 -12.93
CA LEU A 199 2.62 1.64 -13.03
C LEU A 199 1.37 2.15 -13.75
N SER A 200 0.87 1.39 -14.71
CA SER A 200 -0.29 1.75 -15.53
C SER A 200 -1.30 0.60 -15.52
N PHE A 201 -2.50 0.91 -15.06
CA PHE A 201 -3.60 -0.04 -14.92
C PHE A 201 -4.56 0.16 -16.08
N TYR A 202 -4.75 -0.91 -16.85
CA TYR A 202 -5.60 -0.93 -18.03
C TYR A 202 -6.78 -1.86 -17.75
N PRO A 203 -7.97 -1.31 -17.50
CA PRO A 203 -9.19 -2.10 -17.43
C PRO A 203 -9.38 -2.91 -18.70
N LYS A 204 -9.78 -4.17 -18.56
CA LYS A 204 -10.27 -4.94 -19.69
C LYS A 204 -11.72 -4.54 -19.96
N LYS A 205 -12.03 -4.32 -21.23
CA LYS A 205 -13.40 -4.07 -21.70
C LYS A 205 -14.12 -5.39 -21.92
#